data_AF-A0A3P8FZX6-F1
#
_entry.id   AF-A0A3P8FZX6-F1
#
_cell.length_a   1.000
_cell.length_b   1.000
_cell.length_c   1.000
_cell.angle_alpha   90.00
_cell.angle_beta   90.00
_cell.angle_gamma   90.00
#
_symmetry.space_group_name_H-M   'P 1'
#
loop_
_entity.id
_entity.type
_entity.pdbx_description
1 polymer ?
#
loop_
_entity_poly.entity_id
_entity_poly.type
_entity_poly.pdbx_seq_one_letter_code
_entity_poly.pdbx_strand_id
1 'polypeptide(L)'
;MLQGYHNSIGQQCCSTLDELRNLLISPIRRWLGRVDSLPSYIDRRCIAVAAITCFRQGIQSYNINDHQLLDVKYLEDLAVNDSWHAQWLEPVINLIIQVLYDEEEVFTEDENIQFYHFYPIGISTLNNLKHRLRNELNLWQDQVGCPTIADALLKCHVDPALRVQLECQLNQSE
;
A
#
# COMPACT_ATOMS: atom_id res chain seq x y z
N MET A 1 2.80 3.63 -52.41
CA MET A 1 2.02 4.57 -51.57
C MET A 1 1.38 3.77 -50.45
N LEU A 2 2.02 3.76 -49.28
CA LEU A 2 1.48 3.20 -48.04
C LEU A 2 1.60 4.32 -46.99
N GLN A 3 0.75 5.33 -47.11
CA GLN A 3 0.47 6.32 -46.07
C GLN A 3 -0.89 5.97 -45.49
N GLY A 4 -0.98 5.69 -44.18
CA GLY A 4 -2.31 5.59 -43.57
C GLY A 4 -2.50 4.91 -42.22
N TYR A 5 -1.48 4.38 -41.53
CA TYR A 5 -1.71 3.68 -40.24
C TYR A 5 -0.71 4.03 -39.13
N HIS A 6 -0.52 5.32 -38.85
CA HIS A 6 0.29 5.76 -37.70
C HIS A 6 -0.37 6.84 -36.83
N ASN A 7 -1.70 6.94 -36.81
CA ASN A 7 -2.40 7.87 -35.92
C ASN A 7 -3.47 7.12 -35.10
N SER A 8 -3.10 6.62 -33.90
CA SER A 8 -4.02 6.40 -32.77
C SER A 8 -3.39 5.78 -31.50
N ILE A 9 -2.09 5.48 -31.45
CA ILE A 9 -1.44 5.00 -30.20
C ILE A 9 -0.97 6.19 -29.34
N GLY A 10 -1.88 7.13 -29.07
CA GLY A 10 -1.57 8.36 -28.36
C GLY A 10 -2.74 8.94 -27.57
N GLN A 11 -3.81 8.17 -27.34
CA GLN A 11 -4.77 8.53 -26.31
C GLN A 11 -4.13 8.20 -24.96
N GLN A 12 -3.51 9.22 -24.34
CA GLN A 12 -3.33 9.23 -22.90
C GLN A 12 -4.70 8.99 -22.28
N CYS A 13 -4.90 7.80 -21.71
CA CYS A 13 -6.05 7.51 -20.88
C CYS A 13 -5.87 8.33 -19.59
N CYS A 14 -6.27 9.60 -19.62
CA CYS A 14 -6.34 10.42 -18.42
C CYS A 14 -7.61 10.03 -17.66
N SER A 15 -7.57 8.90 -16.96
CA SER A 15 -8.60 8.58 -15.99
C SER A 15 -8.59 9.64 -14.88
N THR A 16 -9.76 10.14 -14.51
CA THR A 16 -9.90 10.97 -13.32
C THR A 16 -9.55 10.15 -12.07
N LEU A 17 -9.21 10.83 -10.97
CA LEU A 17 -8.91 10.14 -9.71
C LEU A 17 -10.10 9.28 -9.24
N ASP A 18 -11.33 9.75 -9.45
CA ASP A 18 -12.53 9.00 -9.07
C ASP A 18 -12.74 7.75 -9.93
N GLU A 19 -12.50 7.84 -11.24
CA GLU A 19 -12.50 6.67 -12.13
C GLU A 19 -11.44 5.65 -11.71
N LEU A 20 -10.23 6.11 -11.38
CA LEU A 20 -9.15 5.26 -10.90
C LEU A 20 -9.52 4.58 -9.57
N ARG A 21 -10.05 5.34 -8.60
CA ARG A 21 -10.53 4.80 -7.32
C ARG A 21 -11.59 3.73 -7.55
N ASN A 22 -12.55 3.97 -8.43
CA ASN A 22 -13.60 2.99 -8.75
C ASN A 22 -13.02 1.68 -9.30
N LEU A 23 -11.97 1.74 -10.12
CA LEU A 23 -11.27 0.56 -10.63
C LEU A 23 -10.49 -0.17 -9.53
N LEU A 24 -10.00 0.54 -8.51
CA LEU A 24 -9.18 0.01 -7.42
C LEU A 24 -9.99 -0.62 -6.28
N ILE A 25 -11.26 -0.22 -6.09
CA ILE A 25 -12.13 -0.76 -5.02
C ILE A 25 -12.21 -2.28 -5.08
N SER A 26 -12.47 -2.85 -6.26
CA SER A 26 -12.65 -4.31 -6.40
C SER A 26 -11.37 -5.09 -6.09
N PRO A 27 -10.19 -4.73 -6.65
CA PRO A 27 -8.91 -5.30 -6.24
C PRO A 27 -8.64 -5.21 -4.73
N ILE A 28 -8.74 -4.01 -4.13
CA ILE A 28 -8.41 -3.82 -2.72
C ILE A 28 -9.32 -4.67 -1.82
N ARG A 29 -10.64 -4.67 -2.07
CA ARG A 29 -11.59 -5.52 -1.34
C ARG A 29 -11.23 -6.99 -1.45
N ARG A 30 -10.88 -7.44 -2.66
CA ARG A 30 -10.55 -8.83 -2.91
C ARG A 30 -9.26 -9.23 -2.21
N TRP A 31 -8.28 -8.33 -2.10
CA TRP A 31 -7.00 -8.60 -1.44
C TRP A 31 -7.18 -8.70 0.06
N LEU A 32 -7.86 -7.71 0.66
CA LEU A 32 -8.19 -7.70 2.09
C LEU A 32 -9.06 -8.89 2.50
N GLY A 33 -10.04 -9.28 1.68
CA GLY A 33 -10.93 -10.40 2.00
C GLY A 33 -10.37 -11.80 1.76
N ARG A 34 -9.15 -11.94 1.21
CA ARG A 34 -8.56 -13.25 0.86
C ARG A 34 -7.33 -13.62 1.67
N VAL A 35 -6.67 -12.68 2.34
CA VAL A 35 -5.39 -12.93 3.00
C VAL A 35 -5.46 -14.14 3.93
N ASP A 36 -6.48 -14.22 4.78
CA ASP A 36 -6.65 -15.30 5.77
C ASP A 36 -6.92 -16.68 5.14
N SER A 37 -7.36 -16.70 3.87
CA SER A 37 -7.65 -17.94 3.14
C SER A 37 -6.44 -18.52 2.42
N LEU A 38 -5.33 -17.78 2.37
CA LEU A 38 -4.11 -18.22 1.68
C LEU A 38 -3.24 -19.04 2.64
N PRO A 39 -2.90 -20.29 2.29
CA PRO A 39 -2.07 -21.14 3.14
C PRO A 39 -0.61 -20.68 3.17
N SER A 40 -0.11 -20.17 2.04
CA SER A 40 1.28 -19.77 1.84
C SER A 40 1.56 -18.37 2.39
N TYR A 41 2.55 -18.25 3.28
CA TYR A 41 2.99 -16.95 3.82
C TYR A 41 3.46 -16.02 2.70
N ILE A 42 4.15 -16.56 1.67
CA ILE A 42 4.70 -15.74 0.60
C ILE A 42 3.60 -15.18 -0.32
N ASP A 43 2.49 -15.90 -0.48
CA ASP A 43 1.30 -15.38 -1.17
C ASP A 43 0.64 -14.26 -0.37
N ARG A 44 0.54 -14.41 0.96
CA ARG A 44 0.02 -13.35 1.84
C ARG A 44 0.88 -12.09 1.77
N ARG A 45 2.21 -12.23 1.81
CA ARG A 45 3.17 -11.14 1.59
C ARG A 45 2.99 -10.45 0.23
N CYS A 46 2.79 -11.22 -0.84
CA CYS A 46 2.46 -10.65 -2.17
C CYS A 46 1.18 -9.80 -2.12
N ILE A 47 0.14 -10.32 -1.48
CA ILE A 47 -1.15 -9.61 -1.35
C ILE A 47 -1.00 -8.31 -0.55
N ALA A 48 -0.24 -8.31 0.54
CA ALA A 48 0.00 -7.10 1.32
C ALA A 48 0.70 -6.01 0.50
N VAL A 49 1.75 -6.36 -0.25
CA VAL A 49 2.44 -5.41 -1.13
C VAL A 49 1.51 -4.92 -2.25
N ALA A 50 0.73 -5.81 -2.86
CA ALA A 50 -0.24 -5.43 -3.88
C ALA A 50 -1.32 -4.49 -3.31
N ALA A 51 -1.79 -4.73 -2.09
CA ALA A 51 -2.80 -3.91 -1.42
C ALA A 51 -2.30 -2.49 -1.16
N ILE A 52 -1.11 -2.32 -0.58
CA ILE A 52 -0.54 -0.97 -0.35
C ILE A 52 -0.25 -0.25 -1.66
N THR A 53 0.26 -0.96 -2.68
CA THR A 53 0.49 -0.36 -4.00
C THR A 53 -0.82 0.08 -4.64
N CYS A 54 -1.88 -0.73 -4.62
CA CYS A 54 -3.20 -0.36 -5.14
C CYS A 54 -3.82 0.80 -4.37
N PHE A 55 -3.78 0.75 -3.03
CA PHE A 55 -4.25 1.84 -2.18
C PHE A 55 -3.58 3.16 -2.53
N ARG A 56 -2.26 3.13 -2.70
CA ARG A 56 -1.43 4.30 -3.04
C ARG A 56 -1.84 4.94 -4.37
N GLN A 57 -2.22 4.15 -5.38
CA GLN A 57 -2.69 4.71 -6.66
C GLN A 57 -3.98 5.54 -6.55
N GLY A 58 -4.82 5.30 -5.56
CA GLY A 58 -6.09 6.03 -5.38
C GLY A 58 -5.98 7.32 -4.57
N ILE A 59 -4.77 7.78 -4.29
CA ILE A 59 -4.53 8.91 -3.40
C ILE A 59 -4.64 10.24 -4.13
N GLN A 60 -5.23 11.22 -3.45
CA GLN A 60 -5.11 12.61 -3.85
C GLN A 60 -3.86 13.22 -3.23
N SER A 61 -3.10 13.94 -4.04
CA SER A 61 -1.98 14.72 -3.54
C SER A 61 -2.50 16.06 -3.00
N TYR A 62 -2.05 16.43 -1.80
CA TYR A 62 -2.44 17.68 -1.17
C TYR A 62 -1.36 18.74 -1.37
N ASN A 63 -1.76 19.89 -1.90
CA ASN A 63 -0.87 21.02 -2.10
C ASN A 63 -1.16 22.07 -1.03
N ILE A 64 -0.45 21.98 0.10
CA ILE A 64 -0.68 22.74 1.33
C ILE A 64 0.51 23.66 1.57
N ASN A 65 0.28 24.91 1.97
CA ASN A 65 1.36 25.85 2.30
C ASN A 65 1.82 25.71 3.78
N ASP A 66 2.97 26.30 4.10
CA ASP A 66 3.57 26.21 5.43
C ASP A 66 2.65 26.71 6.57
N HIS A 67 1.83 27.74 6.32
CA HIS A 67 0.90 28.24 7.33
C HIS A 67 -0.22 27.25 7.64
N GLN A 68 -0.75 26.59 6.61
CA GLN A 68 -1.78 25.57 6.76
C GLN A 68 -1.23 24.28 7.39
N LEU A 69 0.04 23.95 7.18
CA LEU A 69 0.71 22.82 7.85
C LEU A 69 0.85 23.03 9.37
N LEU A 70 0.83 24.28 9.84
CA LEU A 70 0.87 24.61 11.26
C LEU A 70 -0.52 24.69 11.90
N ASP A 71 -1.58 24.69 11.09
CA ASP A 71 -2.96 24.72 11.56
C ASP A 71 -3.48 23.30 11.78
N VAL A 72 -3.40 22.85 13.04
CA VAL A 72 -3.85 21.51 13.46
C VAL A 72 -5.31 21.27 13.10
N LYS A 73 -6.18 22.26 13.28
CA LYS A 73 -7.61 22.11 13.01
C LYS A 73 -7.87 21.94 11.52
N TYR A 74 -7.17 22.71 10.69
CA TYR A 74 -7.24 22.55 9.23
C TYR A 74 -6.81 21.14 8.80
N LEU A 75 -5.73 20.59 9.38
CA LEU A 75 -5.26 19.25 9.07
C LEU A 75 -6.23 18.15 9.54
N GLU A 76 -6.84 18.32 10.71
CA GLU A 76 -7.88 17.42 11.23
C GLU A 76 -9.13 17.44 10.32
N ASP A 77 -9.62 18.63 9.97
CA ASP A 77 -10.77 18.80 9.07
C ASP A 77 -10.47 18.18 7.70
N LEU A 78 -9.26 18.37 7.17
CA LEU A 78 -8.83 17.76 5.92
C LEU A 78 -8.81 16.23 6.01
N ALA A 79 -8.23 15.67 7.07
CA ALA A 79 -8.15 14.23 7.25
C ALA A 79 -9.53 13.59 7.39
N VAL A 80 -10.43 14.18 8.19
CA VAL A 80 -11.80 13.69 8.38
C VAL A 80 -12.59 13.65 7.07
N ASN A 81 -12.33 14.60 6.16
CA ASN A 81 -13.01 14.67 4.86
C ASN A 81 -12.37 13.78 3.76
N ASP A 82 -11.27 13.07 4.06
CA ASP A 82 -10.66 12.14 3.12
C ASP A 82 -11.32 10.74 3.18
N SER A 83 -12.30 10.53 2.31
CA SER A 83 -13.03 9.26 2.24
C SER A 83 -12.18 8.08 1.79
N TRP A 84 -11.11 8.30 1.03
CA TRP A 84 -10.26 7.22 0.52
C TRP A 84 -9.40 6.63 1.65
N HIS A 85 -8.76 7.50 2.43
CA HIS A 85 -8.00 7.08 3.60
C HIS A 85 -8.91 6.53 4.70
N ALA A 86 -10.08 7.16 4.93
CA ALA A 86 -11.07 6.66 5.89
C ALA A 86 -11.52 5.22 5.59
N GLN A 87 -11.62 4.87 4.31
CA GLN A 87 -12.10 3.54 3.91
C GLN A 87 -10.99 2.48 3.93
N TRP A 88 -9.75 2.83 3.58
CA TRP A 88 -8.74 1.83 3.23
C TRP A 88 -7.48 1.85 4.08
N LEU A 89 -7.15 2.96 4.75
CA LEU A 89 -5.84 3.10 5.40
C LEU A 89 -5.66 2.07 6.52
N GLU A 90 -6.56 2.03 7.50
CA GLU A 90 -6.45 1.06 8.60
C GLU A 90 -6.51 -0.40 8.14
N PRO A 91 -7.45 -0.84 7.27
CA PRO A 91 -7.44 -2.21 6.75
C PRO A 91 -6.13 -2.61 6.06
N VAL A 92 -5.55 -1.70 5.27
CA VAL A 92 -4.26 -1.96 4.61
C VAL A 92 -3.13 -2.04 5.63
N ILE A 93 -3.10 -1.16 6.63
CA ILE A 93 -2.11 -1.20 7.71
C ILE A 93 -2.24 -2.49 8.52
N ASN A 94 -3.45 -2.92 8.84
CA ASN A 94 -3.70 -4.17 9.55
C ASN A 94 -3.20 -5.38 8.74
N LEU A 95 -3.47 -5.42 7.43
CA LEU A 95 -2.95 -6.46 6.54
C LEU A 95 -1.41 -6.48 6.52
N ILE A 96 -0.77 -5.31 6.48
CA ILE A 96 0.70 -5.21 6.55
C ILE A 96 1.22 -5.79 7.87
N ILE A 97 0.60 -5.45 8.99
CA ILE A 97 0.96 -5.96 10.31
C ILE A 97 0.83 -7.49 10.34
N GLN A 98 -0.30 -8.03 9.86
CA GLN A 98 -0.54 -9.48 9.82
C GLN A 98 0.58 -10.23 9.10
N VAL A 99 1.01 -9.79 7.91
CA VAL A 99 2.06 -10.49 7.14
C VAL A 99 3.47 -10.29 7.70
N LEU A 100 3.67 -9.29 8.57
CA LEU A 100 4.91 -9.12 9.32
C LEU A 100 4.99 -10.09 10.52
N TYR A 101 3.84 -10.53 11.04
CA TYR A 101 3.74 -11.56 12.06
C TYR A 101 3.62 -12.99 11.50
N ASP A 102 3.53 -13.15 10.18
CA ASP A 102 3.56 -14.48 9.56
C ASP A 102 4.84 -15.22 9.96
N GLU A 103 4.68 -16.34 10.66
CA GLU A 103 5.78 -17.27 10.89
C GLU A 103 6.26 -17.78 9.54
N GLU A 104 7.56 -17.69 9.29
CA GLU A 104 8.17 -18.36 8.14
C GLU A 104 8.04 -19.85 8.40
N GLU A 105 7.02 -20.48 7.79
CA GLU A 105 6.98 -21.93 7.73
C GLU A 105 8.30 -22.38 7.10
N VAL A 106 9.09 -23.12 7.87
CA VAL A 106 10.30 -23.79 7.38
C VAL A 106 9.82 -24.80 6.35
N PHE A 107 9.66 -24.35 5.11
CA PHE A 107 9.54 -25.27 3.99
C PHE A 107 10.85 -26.05 3.98
N THR A 108 10.75 -27.34 4.28
CA THR A 108 11.69 -28.32 3.75
C THR A 108 11.43 -28.32 2.26
N GLU A 109 12.00 -27.33 1.55
CA GLU A 109 11.86 -27.19 0.11
C GLU A 109 12.40 -28.46 -0.54
N ASP A 110 11.52 -29.23 -1.17
CA ASP A 110 11.90 -30.26 -2.12
C ASP A 110 12.67 -29.55 -3.26
N GLU A 111 13.96 -29.86 -3.42
CA GLU A 111 14.90 -29.23 -4.37
C GLU A 111 14.35 -29.16 -5.81
N ASN A 112 13.33 -29.94 -6.13
CA ASN A 112 12.67 -30.01 -7.43
C ASN A 112 11.61 -28.93 -7.70
N ILE A 113 11.14 -28.17 -6.69
CA ILE A 113 10.07 -27.16 -6.84
C ILE A 113 10.62 -25.75 -7.16
N GLN A 114 11.92 -25.53 -6.93
CA GLN A 114 12.59 -24.23 -7.16
C GLN A 114 12.51 -23.72 -8.60
N PHE A 115 12.22 -24.58 -9.58
CA PHE A 115 12.22 -24.21 -11.00
C PHE A 115 10.93 -23.52 -11.49
N TYR A 116 9.81 -23.58 -10.76
CA TYR A 116 8.51 -23.14 -11.30
C TYR A 116 7.83 -21.97 -10.57
N HIS A 117 8.23 -21.63 -9.34
CA HIS A 117 7.63 -20.53 -8.57
C HIS A 117 8.71 -19.60 -8.00
N PHE A 118 9.29 -18.75 -8.86
CA PHE A 118 10.15 -17.67 -8.39
C PHE A 118 9.28 -16.52 -7.87
N TYR A 119 9.06 -16.50 -6.55
CA TYR A 119 8.48 -15.32 -5.89
C TYR A 119 9.44 -14.13 -6.01
N PRO A 120 8.93 -12.88 -6.01
CA PRO A 120 9.79 -11.71 -6.09
C PRO A 120 10.81 -11.70 -4.94
N ILE A 121 12.10 -11.61 -5.27
CA ILE A 121 13.22 -11.59 -4.29
C ILE A 121 13.01 -10.52 -3.21
N GLY A 122 12.32 -9.42 -3.55
CA GLY A 122 12.02 -8.33 -2.63
C GLY A 122 11.01 -8.64 -1.52
N ILE A 123 10.44 -9.85 -1.43
CA ILE A 123 9.51 -10.26 -0.36
C ILE A 123 9.77 -11.68 0.17
N SER A 124 10.79 -12.36 -0.34
CA SER A 124 11.07 -13.77 0.01
C SER A 124 11.51 -13.94 1.46
N THR A 125 12.25 -12.99 2.01
CA THR A 125 12.64 -12.96 3.42
C THR A 125 11.88 -11.87 4.18
N LEU A 126 11.72 -12.03 5.49
CA LEU A 126 11.12 -11.00 6.35
C LEU A 126 11.86 -9.65 6.24
N ASN A 127 13.19 -9.64 6.22
CA ASN A 127 13.98 -8.42 6.02
C ASN A 127 13.68 -7.72 4.68
N ASN A 128 13.62 -8.48 3.58
CA ASN A 128 13.31 -7.92 2.27
C ASN A 128 11.89 -7.36 2.25
N LEU A 129 10.94 -8.08 2.84
CA LEU A 129 9.56 -7.63 3.01
C LEU A 129 9.49 -6.31 3.80
N LYS A 130 10.14 -6.24 4.97
CA LYS A 130 10.22 -5.02 5.80
C LYS A 130 10.77 -3.85 4.97
N HIS A 131 11.86 -4.05 4.24
CA HIS A 131 12.42 -3.01 3.36
C HIS A 131 11.44 -2.59 2.26
N ARG A 132 10.77 -3.54 1.60
CA ARG A 132 9.79 -3.23 0.56
C ARG A 132 8.59 -2.46 1.12
N LEU A 133 8.06 -2.85 2.27
CA LEU A 133 6.93 -2.19 2.91
C LEU A 133 7.28 -0.77 3.38
N ARG A 134 8.46 -0.57 3.98
CA ARG A 134 8.97 0.78 4.31
C ARG A 134 9.02 1.66 3.06
N ASN A 135 9.49 1.13 1.94
CA ASN A 135 9.52 1.89 0.69
C ASN A 135 8.12 2.25 0.17
N GLU A 136 7.15 1.33 0.20
CA GLU A 136 5.78 1.66 -0.22
C GLU A 136 5.12 2.69 0.73
N LEU A 137 5.40 2.64 2.03
CA LEU A 137 4.91 3.63 3.00
C LEU A 137 5.57 5.00 2.80
N ASN A 138 6.86 5.05 2.50
CA ASN A 138 7.53 6.31 2.16
C ASN A 138 6.98 6.91 0.86
N LEU A 139 6.79 6.09 -0.18
CA LEU A 139 6.16 6.53 -1.42
C LEU A 139 4.72 7.01 -1.20
N TRP A 140 4.00 6.39 -0.28
CA TRP A 140 2.68 6.84 0.14
C TRP A 140 2.73 8.22 0.79
N GLN A 141 3.65 8.43 1.74
CA GLN A 141 3.87 9.72 2.42
C GLN A 141 4.25 10.83 1.42
N ASP A 142 5.13 10.53 0.46
CA ASP A 142 5.53 11.48 -0.58
C ASP A 142 4.34 11.86 -1.48
N GLN A 143 3.45 10.90 -1.79
CA GLN A 143 2.30 11.15 -2.66
C GLN A 143 1.20 11.98 -2.02
N VAL A 144 0.91 11.78 -0.73
CA VAL A 144 -0.04 12.65 -0.02
C VAL A 144 0.47 14.08 0.07
N GLY A 145 1.79 14.29 -0.02
CA GLY A 145 2.42 15.59 -0.25
C GLY A 145 3.49 15.93 0.78
N CYS A 146 3.30 15.54 2.05
CA CYS A 146 4.33 15.67 3.07
C CYS A 146 4.08 14.76 4.30
N PRO A 147 5.11 14.54 5.15
CA PRO A 147 4.98 13.72 6.35
C PRO A 147 3.93 14.22 7.35
N THR A 148 3.75 15.54 7.48
CA THR A 148 2.76 16.12 8.43
C THR A 148 1.33 15.74 8.06
N ILE A 149 1.01 15.72 6.76
CA ILE A 149 -0.32 15.32 6.27
C ILE A 149 -0.51 13.82 6.46
N ALA A 150 0.52 13.02 6.14
CA ALA A 150 0.49 11.58 6.36
C ALA A 150 0.25 11.23 7.84
N ASP A 151 0.90 11.94 8.76
CA ASP A 151 0.70 11.80 10.20
C ASP A 151 -0.72 12.18 10.63
N ALA A 152 -1.27 13.28 10.09
CA ALA A 152 -2.67 13.66 10.34
C ALA A 152 -3.65 12.58 9.86
N LEU A 153 -3.45 12.02 8.67
CA LEU A 153 -4.26 10.93 8.13
C LEU A 153 -4.15 9.66 8.97
N LEU A 154 -2.94 9.28 9.40
CA LEU A 154 -2.71 8.14 10.29
C LEU A 154 -3.38 8.33 11.65
N LYS A 155 -3.28 9.52 12.25
CA LYS A 155 -3.92 9.85 13.53
C LYS A 155 -5.43 9.83 13.45
N CYS A 156 -5.98 10.27 12.31
CA CYS A 156 -7.42 10.33 12.09
C CYS A 156 -8.04 8.95 11.85
N HIS A 157 -7.37 8.11 11.05
CA HIS A 157 -8.00 6.91 10.49
C HIS A 157 -7.41 5.59 10.96
N VAL A 158 -6.36 5.57 11.79
CA VAL A 158 -5.71 4.34 12.25
C VAL A 158 -5.60 4.30 13.77
N ASP A 159 -6.07 3.20 14.36
CA ASP A 159 -5.95 2.93 15.79
C ASP A 159 -4.50 3.14 16.29
N PRO A 160 -4.29 3.87 17.40
CA PRO A 160 -2.97 4.11 17.98
C PRO A 160 -2.14 2.83 18.21
N ALA A 161 -2.76 1.73 18.62
CA ALA A 161 -2.07 0.47 18.86
C ALA A 161 -1.54 -0.16 17.58
N LEU A 162 -2.29 -0.07 16.48
CA LEU A 162 -1.84 -0.55 15.16
C LEU A 162 -0.64 0.26 14.66
N ARG A 163 -0.62 1.57 14.89
CA ARG A 163 0.52 2.43 14.54
C ARG A 163 1.79 2.01 15.28
N VAL A 164 1.68 1.78 16.59
CA VAL A 164 2.81 1.29 17.41
C VAL A 164 3.27 -0.09 16.96
N GLN A 165 2.35 -1.02 16.68
CA GLN A 165 2.69 -2.35 16.18
C GLN A 165 3.43 -2.29 14.86
N LEU A 166 2.94 -1.50 13.90
CA LEU A 166 3.57 -1.31 12.61
C LEU A 166 5.00 -0.75 12.77
N GLU A 167 5.17 0.30 13.58
CA GLU A 167 6.47 0.90 13.83
C GLU A 167 7.43 -0.10 14.47
N CYS A 168 6.97 -0.85 15.48
CA CYS A 168 7.76 -1.88 16.14
C CYS A 168 8.19 -2.97 15.16
N GLN A 169 7.26 -3.54 14.39
CA GLN A 169 7.57 -4.59 13.42
C GLN A 169 8.49 -4.11 12.31
N LEU A 170 8.26 -2.91 11.80
CA LEU A 170 9.12 -2.33 10.78
C LEU A 170 10.46 -1.88 11.33
N ASN A 171 10.67 -1.63 12.62
CA ASN A 171 11.97 -1.15 13.13
C ASN A 171 12.76 -2.21 13.92
N GLN A 172 12.16 -3.35 14.22
CA GLN A 172 12.88 -4.52 14.73
C GLN A 172 13.92 -4.97 13.69
N SER A 173 15.19 -4.69 14.00
CA SER A 173 16.34 -5.36 13.41
C SER A 173 16.33 -6.83 13.81
N GLU A 174 16.60 -7.73 12.86
CA GLU A 174 16.97 -9.12 13.17
C GLU A 174 18.29 -9.18 13.94
#